data_AF-U5CZX9-F1
#
_entry.id   AF-U5CZX9-F1
#
_cell.length_a   1.000
_cell.length_b   1.000
_cell.length_c   1.000
_cell.angle_alpha   90.00
_cell.angle_beta   90.00
_cell.angle_gamma   90.00
#
_symmetry.space_group_name_H-M   'P 1'
#
loop_
_entity.id
_entity.type
_entity.pdbx_description
1 polymer ?
#
loop_
_entity_poly.entity_id
_entity_poly.type
_entity_poly.pdbx_seq_one_letter_code
_entity_poly.pdbx_strand_id
1 'polypeptide(L)'
;MTLKGMVKGTQNMLGRFVGKWFYDKGIPFDAINSPYFPLMVNAIQRAGLGNWPRTGITLMSDGWLNKVSKKEIVNFFAYSPKGTTFLSSKDVSWTKKDANFYGRLYDQIVDEMGDKHVVQFITDNARACVSAGSKRKHLIWTACAAHSIDLMLEEIGEIKIMKETLQEAREQSKKKEIIRLAITRFATDYLAMDFIREYEGAIKRLFTSEEWLNDHLSKSSTGLKVDGIVSNRRFWSRCSVS
;
A
#
# COMPACT_ATOMS: atom_id res chain seq x y z
N MET A 1 -19.64 -19.71 -3.35
CA MET A 1 -19.46 -18.24 -3.29
C MET A 1 -18.87 -17.91 -1.92
N THR A 2 -17.63 -17.42 -1.84
CA THR A 2 -16.89 -17.30 -0.55
C THR A 2 -17.09 -15.93 0.10
N LEU A 3 -17.12 -15.86 1.44
CA LEU A 3 -17.24 -14.62 2.23
C LEU A 3 -16.21 -13.54 1.83
N LYS A 4 -15.01 -13.96 1.38
CA LYS A 4 -13.96 -13.07 0.84
C LYS A 4 -14.41 -12.29 -0.41
N GLY A 5 -15.31 -12.85 -1.23
CA GLY A 5 -15.87 -12.20 -2.42
C GLY A 5 -16.93 -11.14 -2.08
N MET A 6 -17.68 -11.32 -0.99
CA MET A 6 -18.73 -10.37 -0.58
C MET A 6 -18.14 -9.10 0.06
N VAL A 7 -17.08 -9.23 0.88
CA VAL A 7 -16.44 -8.07 1.56
C VAL A 7 -15.74 -7.13 0.56
N LYS A 8 -15.15 -7.67 -0.51
CA LYS A 8 -14.54 -6.88 -1.61
C LYS A 8 -15.58 -6.24 -2.53
N GLY A 9 -16.82 -6.74 -2.52
CA GLY A 9 -17.95 -6.21 -3.30
C GLY A 9 -18.52 -4.91 -2.72
N THR A 10 -18.61 -4.80 -1.40
CA THR A 10 -19.32 -3.69 -0.73
C THR A 10 -18.54 -2.37 -0.73
N GLN A 11 -17.21 -2.40 -0.54
CA GLN A 11 -16.38 -1.18 -0.66
C GLN A 11 -16.29 -0.67 -2.11
N ASN A 12 -16.33 -1.58 -3.09
CA ASN A 12 -16.40 -1.23 -4.51
C ASN A 12 -17.78 -0.69 -4.93
N MET A 13 -18.85 -1.00 -4.21
CA MET A 13 -20.19 -0.51 -4.51
C MET A 13 -20.34 0.98 -4.23
N LEU A 14 -19.83 1.49 -3.11
CA LEU A 14 -19.96 2.91 -2.77
C LEU A 14 -19.27 3.81 -3.81
N GLY A 15 -18.00 3.53 -4.13
CA GLY A 15 -17.26 4.28 -5.16
C GLY A 15 -17.93 4.19 -6.53
N ARG A 16 -18.52 3.03 -6.85
CA ARG A 16 -19.31 2.84 -8.08
C ARG A 16 -20.61 3.65 -8.08
N PHE A 17 -21.33 3.72 -6.96
CA PHE A 17 -22.57 4.51 -6.85
C PHE A 17 -22.29 6.01 -6.86
N VAL A 18 -21.26 6.46 -6.14
CA VAL A 18 -20.82 7.86 -6.15
C VAL A 18 -20.35 8.26 -7.54
N GLY A 19 -19.50 7.45 -8.19
CA GLY A 19 -19.04 7.70 -9.55
C GLY A 19 -20.18 7.70 -10.58
N LYS A 20 -21.14 6.78 -10.46
CA LYS A 20 -22.35 6.78 -11.29
C LYS A 20 -23.21 8.02 -11.07
N TRP A 21 -23.35 8.49 -9.83
CA TRP A 21 -24.11 9.70 -9.51
C TRP A 21 -23.43 10.95 -10.07
N PHE A 22 -22.10 11.06 -9.97
CA PHE A 22 -21.33 12.13 -10.61
C PHE A 22 -21.55 12.14 -12.13
N TYR A 23 -21.49 10.98 -12.76
CA TYR A 23 -21.72 10.83 -14.19
C TYR A 23 -23.16 11.19 -14.60
N ASP A 24 -24.16 10.65 -13.90
CA ASP A 24 -25.59 10.89 -14.16
C ASP A 24 -25.98 12.37 -14.02
N LYS A 25 -25.39 13.06 -13.03
CA LYS A 25 -25.68 14.49 -12.77
C LYS A 25 -24.74 15.45 -13.46
N GLY A 26 -23.79 14.94 -14.26
CA GLY A 26 -22.80 15.77 -14.94
C GLY A 26 -21.96 16.61 -13.97
N ILE A 27 -21.70 16.09 -12.76
CA ILE A 27 -20.90 16.77 -11.75
C ILE A 27 -19.44 16.72 -12.22
N PRO A 28 -18.78 17.87 -12.43
CA PRO A 28 -17.37 17.91 -12.79
C PRO A 28 -16.50 17.19 -11.75
N PHE A 29 -15.51 16.40 -12.17
CA PHE A 29 -14.66 15.65 -11.25
C PHE A 29 -13.84 16.56 -10.32
N ASP A 30 -13.56 17.80 -10.72
CA ASP A 30 -12.91 18.81 -9.89
C ASP A 30 -13.82 19.36 -8.77
N ALA A 31 -15.12 19.04 -8.75
CA ALA A 31 -16.01 19.35 -7.63
C ALA A 31 -15.53 18.73 -6.30
N ILE A 32 -14.71 17.68 -6.35
CA ILE A 32 -14.07 17.08 -5.17
C ILE A 32 -13.07 18.04 -4.49
N ASN A 33 -12.58 19.06 -5.20
CA ASN A 33 -11.68 20.07 -4.66
C ASN A 33 -12.42 21.16 -3.87
N SER A 34 -13.76 21.14 -3.89
CA SER A 34 -14.58 22.04 -3.09
C SER A 34 -14.27 21.85 -1.59
N PRO A 35 -14.13 22.93 -0.80
CA PRO A 35 -13.92 22.82 0.64
C PRO A 35 -15.10 22.14 1.37
N TYR A 36 -16.28 22.09 0.74
CA TYR A 36 -17.46 21.42 1.27
C TYR A 36 -17.51 19.92 0.99
N PHE A 37 -16.78 19.43 -0.02
CA PHE A 37 -16.78 18.01 -0.36
C PHE A 37 -16.23 17.14 0.79
N PRO A 38 -15.07 17.48 1.42
CA PRO A 38 -14.62 16.79 2.62
C PRO A 38 -15.62 16.87 3.78
N LEU A 39 -16.30 18.00 3.97
CA LEU A 39 -17.30 18.17 5.03
C LEU A 39 -18.51 17.26 4.84
N MET A 40 -19.03 17.17 3.61
CA MET A 40 -20.13 16.29 3.24
C MET A 40 -19.75 14.81 3.46
N VAL A 41 -18.57 14.39 2.97
CA VAL A 41 -18.09 13.01 3.15
C VAL A 41 -17.95 12.68 4.64
N ASN A 42 -17.37 13.59 5.43
CA ASN A 42 -17.25 13.43 6.88
C ASN A 42 -18.63 13.32 7.57
N ALA A 43 -19.62 14.10 7.13
CA ALA A 43 -20.97 14.07 7.69
C ALA A 43 -21.69 12.75 7.38
N ILE A 44 -21.63 12.27 6.12
CA ILE A 44 -22.17 10.98 5.71
C ILE A 44 -21.52 9.84 6.48
N GLN A 45 -20.20 9.91 6.63
CA GLN A 45 -19.45 8.94 7.42
C GLN A 45 -19.94 8.93 8.87
N ARG A 46 -20.02 10.10 9.52
CA ARG A 46 -20.52 10.27 10.90
C ARG A 46 -21.95 9.76 11.08
N ALA A 47 -22.83 9.97 10.11
CA ALA A 47 -24.19 9.41 10.13
C ALA A 47 -24.19 7.87 10.14
N GLY A 48 -23.20 7.24 9.48
CA GLY A 48 -22.97 5.79 9.54
C GLY A 48 -22.29 5.29 10.82
N LEU A 49 -21.67 6.18 11.62
CA LEU A 49 -20.98 5.83 12.88
C LEU A 49 -21.92 5.73 14.10
N GLY A 50 -23.19 6.12 13.97
CA GLY A 50 -24.15 6.17 15.08
C GLY A 50 -24.54 4.82 15.71
N ASN A 51 -23.98 3.71 15.24
CA ASN A 51 -24.25 2.36 15.74
C ASN A 51 -22.98 1.50 15.74
N TRP A 52 -21.97 1.92 16.53
CA TRP A 52 -20.80 1.09 16.76
C TRP A 52 -21.21 -0.29 17.30
N PRO A 53 -20.62 -1.39 16.78
CA PRO A 53 -20.94 -2.71 17.29
C PRO A 53 -20.65 -2.80 18.80
N ARG A 54 -21.48 -3.55 19.54
CA ARG A 54 -21.18 -3.89 20.94
C ARG A 54 -19.83 -4.58 21.12
N THR A 55 -19.31 -5.19 20.06
CA THR A 55 -18.04 -5.94 20.03
C THR A 55 -16.80 -5.05 20.05
N GLY A 56 -16.95 -3.72 20.01
CA GLY A 56 -15.84 -2.78 19.91
C GLY A 56 -15.25 -2.68 18.51
N ILE A 57 -14.30 -1.76 18.35
CA ILE A 57 -13.60 -1.47 17.09
C ILE A 57 -12.07 -1.52 17.28
N THR A 58 -11.38 -1.90 16.21
CA THR A 58 -9.94 -1.77 16.09
C THR A 58 -9.62 -0.50 15.32
N LEU A 59 -8.91 0.42 15.95
CA LEU A 59 -8.39 1.59 15.25
C LEU A 59 -7.09 1.23 14.53
N MET A 60 -6.84 1.82 13.36
CA MET A 60 -5.62 1.63 12.58
C MET A 60 -5.09 2.97 12.12
N SER A 61 -3.78 3.17 12.23
CA SER A 61 -3.07 4.36 11.75
C SER A 61 -2.04 3.96 10.70
N ASP A 62 -2.06 4.63 9.56
CA ASP A 62 -1.13 4.42 8.45
C ASP A 62 -0.49 5.75 8.03
N GLY A 63 0.83 5.79 8.03
CA GLY A 63 1.62 6.98 7.72
C GLY A 63 2.26 6.88 6.35
N TRP A 64 2.07 7.89 5.51
CA TRP A 64 2.63 7.91 4.16
C TRP A 64 3.26 9.26 3.79
N LEU A 65 4.44 9.20 3.15
CA LEU A 65 5.12 10.33 2.53
C LEU A 65 4.96 10.28 1.02
N ASN A 66 4.28 11.28 0.46
CA ASN A 66 4.28 11.50 -0.97
C ASN A 66 5.58 12.21 -1.39
N LYS A 67 6.44 11.49 -2.12
CA LYS A 67 7.75 12.01 -2.55
C LYS A 67 7.66 13.16 -3.56
N VAL A 68 6.58 13.22 -4.34
CA VAL A 68 6.36 14.23 -5.40
C VAL A 68 5.86 15.53 -4.78
N SER A 69 4.77 15.47 -4.02
CA SER A 69 4.18 16.65 -3.38
C SER A 69 4.87 17.06 -2.08
N LYS A 70 5.81 16.23 -1.59
CA LYS A 70 6.48 16.37 -0.28
C LYS A 70 5.50 16.42 0.90
N LYS A 71 4.27 15.93 0.70
CA LYS A 71 3.26 15.88 1.76
C LYS A 71 3.39 14.61 2.57
N GLU A 72 3.34 14.74 3.89
CA GLU A 72 3.27 13.64 4.83
C GLU A 72 1.88 13.59 5.43
N ILE A 73 1.26 12.42 5.37
CA ILE A 73 -0.13 12.24 5.71
C ILE A 73 -0.24 11.05 6.67
N VAL A 74 -1.09 11.17 7.68
CA VAL A 74 -1.49 10.06 8.55
C VAL A 74 -2.97 9.80 8.34
N ASN A 75 -3.28 8.58 7.90
CA ASN A 75 -4.63 8.09 7.70
C ASN A 75 -5.09 7.29 8.92
N PHE A 76 -6.36 7.40 9.25
CA PHE A 76 -7.01 6.67 10.33
C PHE A 76 -8.17 5.85 9.79
N PHE A 77 -8.29 4.62 10.28
CA PHE A 77 -9.36 3.70 9.92
C PHE A 77 -9.93 3.05 11.18
N ALA A 78 -11.21 2.72 11.15
CA ALA A 78 -11.86 1.85 12.12
C ALA A 78 -12.20 0.53 11.43
N TYR A 79 -11.75 -0.57 12.02
CA TYR A 79 -12.14 -1.91 11.63
C TYR A 79 -13.15 -2.49 12.61
N SER A 80 -14.13 -3.20 12.06
CA SER A 80 -15.09 -4.00 12.81
C SER A 80 -15.47 -5.25 11.99
N PRO A 81 -16.21 -6.22 12.56
CA PRO A 81 -16.74 -7.34 11.79
C PRO A 81 -17.62 -6.93 10.59
N LYS A 82 -18.17 -5.71 10.60
CA LYS A 82 -18.95 -5.15 9.48
C LYS A 82 -18.07 -4.60 8.35
N GLY A 83 -16.76 -4.49 8.56
CA GLY A 83 -15.79 -3.98 7.60
C GLY A 83 -14.93 -2.85 8.14
N THR A 84 -14.11 -2.30 7.24
CA THR A 84 -13.22 -1.16 7.50
C THR A 84 -13.83 0.14 6.99
N THR A 85 -13.84 1.15 7.85
CA THR A 85 -14.29 2.50 7.57
C THR A 85 -13.10 3.45 7.68
N PHE A 86 -12.87 4.25 6.64
CA PHE A 86 -11.94 5.37 6.73
C PHE A 86 -12.51 6.39 7.72
N LEU A 87 -11.65 6.91 8.62
CA LEU A 87 -12.05 7.86 9.65
C LEU A 87 -11.68 9.29 9.30
N SER A 88 -10.39 9.50 9.04
CA SER A 88 -9.86 10.80 8.67
C SER A 88 -8.46 10.66 8.09
N SER A 89 -8.01 11.72 7.43
CA SER A 89 -6.65 11.89 6.95
C SER A 89 -6.14 13.23 7.47
N LYS A 90 -4.93 13.24 8.01
CA LYS A 90 -4.31 14.40 8.65
C LYS A 90 -2.99 14.72 7.95
N ASP A 91 -2.85 15.95 7.47
CA ASP A 91 -1.58 16.46 6.93
C ASP A 91 -0.64 16.76 8.11
N VAL A 92 0.56 16.17 8.07
CA VAL A 92 1.59 16.25 9.12
C VAL A 92 2.95 16.68 8.55
N SER A 93 2.97 17.30 7.37
CA SER A 93 4.16 17.63 6.59
C SER A 93 5.14 18.55 7.33
N TRP A 94 4.63 19.47 8.14
CA TRP A 94 5.44 20.51 8.81
C TRP A 94 5.60 20.27 10.31
N THR A 95 5.25 19.08 10.79
CA THR A 95 5.27 18.76 12.21
C THR A 95 6.38 17.77 12.52
N LYS A 96 7.06 18.02 13.66
CA LYS A 96 7.99 17.05 14.24
C LYS A 96 7.21 15.83 14.72
N LYS A 97 7.41 14.71 14.04
CA LYS A 97 6.71 13.43 14.24
C LYS A 97 7.36 12.59 15.34
N ASP A 98 7.42 13.13 16.55
CA ASP A 98 7.89 12.38 17.72
C ASP A 98 6.76 11.60 18.41
N ALA A 99 7.12 10.80 19.41
CA ALA A 99 6.16 9.97 20.15
C ALA A 99 5.09 10.78 20.87
N ASN A 100 5.37 12.03 21.24
CA ASN A 100 4.39 12.90 21.92
C ASN A 100 3.38 13.47 20.92
N PHE A 101 3.84 13.82 19.71
CA PHE A 101 2.97 14.21 18.60
C PHE A 101 1.96 13.10 18.27
N TYR A 102 2.46 11.88 18.01
CA TYR A 102 1.58 10.74 17.73
C TYR A 102 0.70 10.40 18.92
N GLY A 103 1.23 10.52 20.15
CA GLY A 103 0.44 10.39 21.38
C GLY A 103 -0.82 11.26 21.33
N ARG A 104 -0.66 12.58 21.22
CA ARG A 104 -1.81 13.51 21.17
C ARG A 104 -2.75 13.23 20.01
N LEU A 105 -2.20 12.92 18.83
CA LEU A 105 -3.00 12.63 17.64
C LEU A 105 -3.88 11.39 17.84
N TYR A 106 -3.33 10.37 18.49
CA TYR A 106 -4.04 9.13 18.78
C TYR A 106 -5.08 9.31 19.88
N ASP A 107 -4.80 10.11 20.92
CA ASP A 107 -5.78 10.44 21.96
C ASP A 107 -6.99 11.15 21.34
N GLN A 108 -6.74 12.15 20.47
CA GLN A 108 -7.80 12.84 19.76
C GLN A 108 -8.71 11.87 18.97
N ILE A 109 -8.13 10.91 18.25
CA ILE A 109 -8.93 9.96 17.45
C ILE A 109 -9.69 8.99 18.35
N VAL A 110 -9.11 8.53 19.47
CA VAL A 110 -9.80 7.68 20.43
C VAL A 110 -10.98 8.42 21.08
N ASP A 111 -10.77 9.68 21.48
CA ASP A 111 -11.81 10.55 22.05
C ASP A 111 -12.94 10.80 21.06
N GLU A 112 -12.62 11.07 19.79
CA GLU A 112 -13.60 11.26 18.72
C GLU A 112 -14.48 10.01 18.47
N MET A 113 -13.94 8.81 18.71
CA MET A 113 -14.66 7.54 18.53
C MET A 113 -15.40 7.08 19.79
N GLY A 114 -15.00 7.62 20.94
CA GLY A 114 -15.45 7.20 22.26
C GLY A 114 -14.64 6.01 22.78
N ASP A 115 -13.80 6.26 23.78
CA ASP A 115 -12.86 5.30 24.37
C ASP A 115 -13.46 3.92 24.67
N LYS A 116 -14.70 3.90 25.20
CA LYS A 116 -15.47 2.68 25.51
C LYS A 116 -15.71 1.72 24.34
N HIS A 117 -15.56 2.20 23.10
CA HIS A 117 -15.78 1.41 21.89
C HIS A 117 -14.48 0.90 21.28
N VAL A 118 -13.33 1.47 21.66
CA VAL A 118 -12.03 1.07 21.10
C VAL A 118 -11.47 -0.06 21.95
N VAL A 119 -11.17 -1.19 21.32
CA VAL A 119 -10.59 -2.37 22.00
C VAL A 119 -9.14 -2.63 21.61
N GLN A 120 -8.77 -2.19 20.41
CA GLN A 120 -7.44 -2.39 19.85
C GLN A 120 -7.00 -1.17 19.05
N PHE A 121 -5.69 -0.93 19.04
CA PHE A 121 -5.08 0.06 18.18
C PHE A 121 -3.85 -0.47 17.45
N ILE A 122 -3.84 -0.35 16.13
CA ILE A 122 -2.76 -0.79 15.24
C ILE A 122 -2.06 0.43 14.66
N THR A 123 -0.74 0.48 14.75
CA THR A 123 0.07 1.59 14.20
C THR A 123 1.20 1.06 13.33
N ASP A 124 1.78 1.94 12.51
CA ASP A 124 3.07 1.68 11.86
C ASP A 124 4.17 1.34 12.91
N ASN A 125 5.22 0.64 12.46
CA ASN A 125 6.35 0.22 13.28
C ASN A 125 7.42 1.30 13.47
N ALA A 126 7.26 2.48 12.85
CA ALA A 126 8.13 3.62 13.13
C ALA A 126 8.26 3.84 14.65
N ARG A 127 9.50 4.06 15.14
CA ARG A 127 9.81 4.15 16.59
C ARG A 127 8.89 5.09 17.36
N ALA A 128 8.54 6.23 16.76
CA ALA A 128 7.64 7.21 17.36
C ALA A 128 6.20 6.68 17.51
N CYS A 129 5.68 5.98 16.51
CA CYS A 129 4.36 5.34 16.52
C CYS A 129 4.31 4.23 17.58
N VAL A 130 5.33 3.37 17.63
CA VAL A 130 5.45 2.30 18.63
C VAL A 130 5.48 2.86 20.05
N SER A 131 6.30 3.88 20.29
CA SER A 131 6.38 4.54 21.61
C SER A 131 5.09 5.25 21.98
N ALA A 132 4.37 5.82 21.00
CA ALA A 132 3.09 6.48 21.24
C ALA A 132 1.94 5.49 21.51
N GLY A 133 1.85 4.42 20.72
CA GLY A 133 0.78 3.42 20.78
C GLY A 133 0.86 2.57 22.04
N SER A 134 2.05 2.10 22.40
CA SER A 134 2.28 1.25 23.58
C SER A 134 2.02 1.93 24.94
N LYS A 135 1.88 3.26 24.97
CA LYS A 135 1.57 4.02 26.21
C LYS A 135 0.12 3.85 26.67
N ARG A 136 -0.80 3.40 25.80
CA ARG A 136 -2.24 3.24 26.13
C ARG A 136 -2.52 1.86 26.72
N LYS A 137 -2.27 1.71 28.02
CA LYS A 137 -2.37 0.41 28.72
C LYS A 137 -3.80 -0.17 28.75
N HIS A 138 -4.83 0.65 28.58
CA HIS A 138 -6.22 0.20 28.56
C HIS A 138 -6.68 -0.32 27.19
N LEU A 139 -5.87 -0.12 26.14
CA LEU A 139 -6.12 -0.63 24.79
C LEU A 139 -5.10 -1.71 24.44
N ILE A 140 -5.51 -2.73 23.68
CA ILE A 140 -4.56 -3.67 23.09
C ILE A 140 -3.85 -2.93 21.95
N TRP A 141 -2.56 -2.67 22.11
CA TRP A 141 -1.74 -2.11 21.04
C TRP A 141 -0.97 -3.22 20.30
N THR A 142 -0.96 -3.15 18.97
CA THR A 142 -0.16 -4.04 18.13
C THR A 142 0.52 -3.25 17.01
N ALA A 143 1.77 -3.61 16.70
CA ALA A 143 2.48 -3.10 15.54
C ALA A 143 1.85 -3.61 14.22
N CYS A 144 2.07 -2.91 13.12
CA CYS A 144 1.51 -3.27 11.82
C CYS A 144 2.18 -4.54 11.27
N ALA A 145 1.40 -5.60 11.08
CA ALA A 145 1.91 -6.84 10.51
C ALA A 145 2.43 -6.67 9.07
N ALA A 146 1.74 -5.87 8.24
CA ALA A 146 2.16 -5.61 6.87
C ALA A 146 3.52 -4.90 6.81
N HIS A 147 3.74 -3.90 7.66
CA HIS A 147 5.03 -3.23 7.77
C HIS A 147 6.10 -4.17 8.34
N SER A 148 5.75 -5.02 9.30
CA SER A 148 6.68 -6.03 9.84
C SER A 148 7.15 -7.01 8.76
N ILE A 149 6.24 -7.45 7.89
CA ILE A 149 6.58 -8.28 6.72
C ILE A 149 7.46 -7.49 5.74
N ASP A 150 7.17 -6.21 5.50
CA ASP A 150 8.00 -5.38 4.62
C ASP A 150 9.44 -5.27 5.12
N LEU A 151 9.64 -5.07 6.44
CA LEU A 151 10.96 -5.04 7.06
C LEU A 151 11.67 -6.41 6.97
N MET A 152 10.95 -7.51 7.19
CA MET A 152 11.52 -8.84 7.00
C MET A 152 11.98 -9.05 5.55
N LEU A 153 11.18 -8.60 4.57
CA LEU A 153 11.54 -8.69 3.15
C LEU A 153 12.73 -7.78 2.80
N GLU A 154 12.84 -6.61 3.41
CA GLU A 154 14.00 -5.72 3.28
C GLU A 154 15.28 -6.41 3.77
N GLU A 155 15.25 -7.03 4.97
CA GLU A 155 16.38 -7.77 5.52
C GLU A 155 16.79 -8.97 4.63
N ILE A 156 15.83 -9.73 4.09
CA ILE A 156 16.12 -10.81 3.14
C ILE A 156 16.70 -10.24 1.83
N GLY A 157 16.23 -9.06 1.40
CA GLY A 157 16.77 -8.36 0.23
C GLY A 157 18.25 -7.96 0.38
N GLU A 158 18.74 -7.78 1.61
CA GLU A 158 20.14 -7.47 1.89
C GLU A 158 21.08 -8.69 1.87
N ILE A 159 20.54 -9.91 1.78
CA ILE A 159 21.35 -11.12 1.58
C ILE A 159 22.13 -10.97 0.27
N LYS A 160 23.46 -11.14 0.32
CA LYS A 160 24.38 -10.85 -0.79
C LYS A 160 23.88 -11.32 -2.16
N ILE A 161 23.43 -12.57 -2.27
CA ILE A 161 22.92 -13.12 -3.54
C ILE A 161 21.65 -12.42 -4.02
N MET A 162 20.73 -12.09 -3.11
CA MET A 162 19.48 -11.39 -3.40
C MET A 162 19.76 -9.95 -3.78
N LYS A 163 20.62 -9.27 -3.02
CA LYS A 163 21.05 -7.90 -3.26
C LYS A 163 21.71 -7.73 -4.63
N GLU A 164 22.66 -8.59 -4.96
CA GLU A 164 23.33 -8.60 -6.27
C GLU A 164 22.33 -8.84 -7.40
N THR A 165 21.41 -9.81 -7.24
CA THR A 165 20.39 -10.14 -8.23
C THR A 165 19.39 -8.99 -8.44
N LEU A 166 18.93 -8.35 -7.35
CA LEU A 166 18.05 -7.19 -7.40
C LEU A 166 18.73 -5.98 -8.04
N GLN A 167 20.02 -5.77 -7.77
CA GLN A 167 20.79 -4.69 -8.38
C GLN A 167 20.97 -4.90 -9.88
N GLU A 168 21.34 -6.10 -10.32
CA GLU A 168 21.42 -6.47 -11.74
C GLU A 168 20.06 -6.21 -12.44
N ALA A 169 18.95 -6.64 -11.85
CA ALA A 169 17.60 -6.42 -12.38
C ALA A 169 17.21 -4.93 -12.47
N ARG A 170 17.62 -4.11 -11.50
CA ARG A 170 17.34 -2.65 -11.46
C ARG A 170 18.16 -1.86 -12.48
N GLU A 171 19.43 -2.22 -12.69
CA GLU A 171 20.30 -1.58 -13.67
C GLU A 171 19.79 -1.78 -15.11
N GLN A 172 19.16 -2.93 -15.35
CA GLN A 172 18.62 -3.30 -16.65
C GLN A 172 17.25 -2.67 -16.96
N SER A 173 16.41 -2.46 -15.95
CA SER A 173 15.09 -1.85 -16.11
C SER A 173 15.11 -0.32 -16.30
N LYS A 174 16.29 0.33 -16.36
CA LYS A 174 16.44 1.79 -16.55
C LYS A 174 15.57 2.64 -15.59
N LYS A 175 15.33 2.18 -14.35
CA LYS A 175 14.40 2.82 -13.39
C LYS A 175 12.95 2.98 -13.88
N LYS A 176 12.52 2.31 -14.96
CA LYS A 176 11.09 2.21 -15.27
C LYS A 176 10.53 1.07 -14.44
N GLU A 177 9.52 1.35 -13.61
CA GLU A 177 8.85 0.37 -12.75
C GLU A 177 8.22 -0.74 -13.62
N ILE A 178 8.94 -1.85 -13.85
CA ILE A 178 8.43 -3.02 -14.59
C ILE A 178 7.72 -3.96 -13.62
N ILE A 179 6.86 -3.48 -12.72
CA ILE A 179 6.19 -4.36 -11.76
C ILE A 179 4.85 -3.79 -11.30
N ARG A 180 3.84 -4.66 -11.29
CA ARG A 180 2.54 -4.45 -10.63
C ARG A 180 2.77 -4.11 -9.16
N LEU A 181 2.48 -2.87 -8.77
CA LEU A 181 2.63 -2.37 -7.40
C LEU A 181 2.01 -3.33 -6.38
N ALA A 182 2.84 -3.99 -5.57
CA ALA A 182 2.38 -4.60 -4.34
C ALA A 182 2.05 -3.49 -3.35
N ILE A 183 1.25 -3.80 -2.33
CA ILE A 183 0.84 -2.85 -1.28
C ILE A 183 2.07 -2.30 -0.52
N THR A 184 3.23 -2.99 -0.55
CA THR A 184 4.48 -2.53 0.06
C THR A 184 5.63 -2.50 -0.94
N ARG A 185 6.65 -1.67 -0.65
CA ARG A 185 7.76 -1.39 -1.59
C ARG A 185 8.65 -2.63 -1.80
N PHE A 186 8.87 -3.44 -0.77
CA PHE A 186 9.71 -4.65 -0.89
C PHE A 186 8.94 -5.87 -1.40
N ALA A 187 7.65 -6.01 -1.06
CA ALA A 187 6.82 -7.03 -1.69
C ALA A 187 6.72 -6.82 -3.22
N THR A 188 6.88 -5.59 -3.71
CA THR A 188 6.94 -5.31 -5.14
C THR A 188 8.15 -5.97 -5.80
N ASP A 189 9.33 -5.91 -5.18
CA ASP A 189 10.54 -6.56 -5.71
C ASP A 189 10.42 -8.10 -5.70
N TYR A 190 9.84 -8.68 -4.65
CA TYR A 190 9.61 -10.13 -4.59
C TYR A 190 8.55 -10.62 -5.58
N LEU A 191 7.42 -9.91 -5.69
CA LEU A 191 6.39 -10.24 -6.67
C LEU A 191 6.89 -10.04 -8.11
N ALA A 192 7.82 -9.12 -8.34
CA ALA A 192 8.50 -8.99 -9.62
C ALA A 192 9.35 -10.20 -9.95
N MET A 193 10.15 -10.65 -8.99
CA MET A 193 10.99 -11.82 -9.19
C MET A 193 10.15 -13.08 -9.37
N ASP A 194 9.07 -13.23 -8.60
CA ASP A 194 8.12 -14.33 -8.76
C ASP A 194 7.41 -14.28 -10.13
N PHE A 195 6.97 -13.10 -10.57
CA PHE A 195 6.39 -12.91 -11.90
C PHE A 195 7.40 -13.20 -13.01
N ILE A 196 8.63 -12.69 -12.91
CA ILE A 196 9.69 -12.95 -13.88
C ILE A 196 9.95 -14.46 -13.97
N ARG A 197 10.00 -15.17 -12.83
CA ARG A 197 10.15 -16.62 -12.76
C ARG A 197 8.97 -17.36 -13.40
N GLU A 198 7.74 -17.05 -13.00
CA GLU A 198 6.52 -17.70 -13.52
C GLU A 198 6.44 -17.59 -15.04
N TYR A 199 6.86 -16.45 -15.59
CA TYR A 199 6.82 -16.17 -17.02
C TYR A 199 8.14 -16.41 -17.75
N GLU A 200 9.15 -17.06 -17.15
CA GLU A 200 10.47 -17.30 -17.76
C GLU A 200 10.34 -17.84 -19.19
N GLY A 201 9.57 -18.91 -19.38
CA GLY A 201 9.41 -19.53 -20.69
C GLY A 201 8.74 -18.62 -21.71
N ALA A 202 7.79 -17.78 -21.29
CA ALA A 202 7.12 -16.81 -22.16
C ALA A 202 8.04 -15.64 -22.51
N ILE A 203 8.81 -15.14 -21.54
CA ILE A 203 9.80 -14.08 -21.72
C ILE A 203 10.89 -14.56 -22.69
N LYS A 204 11.44 -15.76 -22.50
CA LYS A 204 12.43 -16.32 -23.44
C LYS A 204 11.88 -16.42 -24.86
N ARG A 205 10.64 -16.91 -25.02
CA ARG A 205 9.99 -16.98 -26.34
C ARG A 205 9.83 -15.62 -27.00
N LEU A 206 9.45 -14.60 -26.23
CA LEU A 206 9.32 -13.23 -26.73
C LEU A 206 10.64 -12.70 -27.28
N PHE A 207 11.75 -12.90 -26.57
CA PHE A 207 13.07 -12.42 -26.98
C PHE A 207 13.71 -13.27 -28.09
N THR A 208 13.12 -14.41 -28.42
CA THR A 208 13.52 -15.23 -29.59
C THR A 208 12.53 -15.15 -30.75
N SER A 209 11.47 -14.33 -30.65
CA SER A 209 10.43 -14.28 -31.69
C SER A 209 10.89 -13.47 -32.91
N GLU A 210 10.34 -13.80 -34.08
CA GLU A 210 10.63 -13.03 -35.31
C GLU A 210 10.19 -11.57 -35.18
N GLU A 211 9.11 -11.27 -34.46
CA GLU A 211 8.69 -9.89 -34.23
C GLU A 211 9.75 -9.10 -33.45
N TRP A 212 10.31 -9.68 -32.39
CA TRP A 212 11.37 -9.04 -31.60
C TRP A 212 12.66 -8.87 -32.42
N LEU A 213 13.10 -9.92 -33.12
CA LEU A 213 14.33 -9.88 -33.92
C LEU A 213 14.27 -8.81 -35.03
N ASN A 214 13.08 -8.52 -35.55
CA ASN A 214 12.86 -7.49 -36.55
C ASN A 214 12.58 -6.10 -35.97
N ASP A 215 12.33 -5.97 -34.66
CA ASP A 215 12.05 -4.70 -34.00
C ASP A 215 13.32 -3.83 -33.87
N HIS A 216 13.19 -2.52 -34.07
CA HIS A 216 14.26 -1.55 -33.82
C HIS A 216 14.82 -1.57 -32.38
N LEU A 217 13.99 -1.95 -31.40
CA LEU A 217 14.36 -2.01 -29.99
C LEU A 217 15.32 -3.16 -29.68
N SER A 218 15.25 -4.29 -30.40
CA SER A 218 16.18 -5.42 -30.20
C SER A 218 17.61 -5.06 -30.54
N LYS A 219 17.79 -4.17 -31.52
CA LYS A 219 19.09 -3.63 -31.96
C LYS A 219 19.59 -2.47 -31.10
N SER A 220 18.77 -1.97 -30.18
CA SER A 220 19.17 -0.88 -29.30
C SER A 220 20.14 -1.36 -28.22
N SER A 221 20.98 -0.46 -27.71
CA SER A 221 21.89 -0.74 -26.60
C SER A 221 21.19 -1.25 -25.33
N THR A 222 19.89 -0.99 -25.20
CA THR A 222 19.07 -1.47 -24.09
C THR A 222 18.51 -2.85 -24.39
N GLY A 223 17.99 -3.06 -25.61
CA GLY A 223 17.48 -4.36 -26.06
C GLY A 223 18.55 -5.45 -25.97
N LEU A 224 19.77 -5.17 -26.42
CA LEU A 224 20.90 -6.11 -26.34
C LEU A 224 21.28 -6.48 -24.91
N LYS A 225 21.18 -5.53 -23.96
CA LYS A 225 21.46 -5.80 -22.54
C LYS A 225 20.40 -6.69 -21.91
N VAL A 226 19.13 -6.44 -22.22
CA VAL A 226 18.00 -7.24 -21.72
C VAL A 226 18.02 -8.63 -22.34
N ASP A 227 18.30 -8.74 -23.64
CA ASP A 227 18.47 -10.02 -24.34
C ASP A 227 19.59 -10.86 -23.71
N GLY A 228 20.72 -10.22 -23.37
CA GLY A 228 21.81 -10.86 -22.63
C GLY A 228 21.41 -11.41 -21.26
N ILE A 229 20.48 -10.76 -20.55
CA ILE A 229 19.95 -11.28 -19.27
C ILE A 229 18.91 -12.39 -19.47
N VAL A 230 17.98 -12.21 -20.41
CA VAL A 230 16.97 -13.22 -20.72
C VAL A 230 17.61 -14.52 -21.21
N SER A 231 18.76 -14.43 -21.86
CA SER A 231 19.56 -15.58 -22.29
C SER A 231 20.50 -16.14 -21.20
N ASN A 232 20.71 -15.42 -20.08
CA ASN A 232 21.66 -15.81 -19.03
C ASN A 232 21.08 -16.89 -18.10
N ARG A 233 21.56 -18.12 -18.23
CA ARG A 233 21.16 -19.24 -17.33
C ARG A 233 21.40 -18.96 -15.85
N ARG A 234 22.47 -18.24 -15.50
CA ARG A 234 22.83 -17.93 -14.11
C ARG A 234 21.81 -16.98 -13.47
N PHE A 235 21.30 -16.01 -14.24
CA PHE A 235 20.23 -15.12 -13.80
C PHE A 235 18.97 -15.90 -13.42
N TRP A 236 18.47 -16.77 -14.32
CA TRP A 236 17.28 -17.59 -14.06
C TRP A 236 17.45 -18.56 -12.89
N SER A 237 18.64 -19.18 -12.76
CA SER A 237 18.94 -20.04 -11.62
C SER A 237 18.92 -19.31 -10.27
N ARG A 238 19.26 -18.01 -10.25
CA ARG A 238 19.19 -17.16 -9.05
C ARG A 238 17.77 -16.73 -8.72
N CYS A 239 16.90 -16.56 -9.73
CA CYS A 239 15.47 -16.31 -9.52
C CYS A 239 14.70 -17.53 -8.99
N SER A 240 15.30 -18.73 -9.08
CA SER A 240 14.66 -20.01 -8.74
C SER A 240 14.87 -20.45 -7.28
N VAL A 241 15.14 -19.51 -6.35
CA VAL A 241 15.47 -19.83 -4.94
C VAL A 241 14.49 -20.88 -4.36
N SER A 242 15.03 -22.07 -4.08
CA SER A 242 14.39 -23.16 -3.33
C SER A 242 14.87 -23.13 -1.89
#